data_AF-A0A945E7S9-F1
#
_entry.id   AF-A0A945E7S9-F1
#
_cell.length_a   1.000
_cell.length_b   1.000
_cell.length_c   1.000
_cell.angle_alpha   90.00
_cell.angle_beta   90.00
_cell.angle_gamma   90.00
#
_symmetry.space_group_name_H-M   'P 1'
#
loop_
_entity.id
_entity.type
_entity.pdbx_description
1 polymer ?
#
loop_
_entity_poly.entity_id
_entity_poly.type
_entity_poly.pdbx_seq_one_letter_code
_entity_poly.pdbx_strand_id
1 'polypeptide(L)'
;MKPTKDKISSLLKTVHLKGEKLDIISNNSVINVVVFDKEIIIDLEITNPTLQSKNYIKSLIKNVIISQYKKNFEIKINFKVARILNETIFNENEVLENVNNIIAVSSGKGGVGKSTVTANLAITLNKMGFSVGILDADIYGPSIPLMFDVAQDKPLAVKINGKSKMKPIENFGVKILSIGFFTKVDQAVIWRGPMASKALKQM
;
A
#
# COMPACT_ATOMS: atom_id res chain seq x y z
N MET A 1 43.84 -11.02 11.72
CA MET A 1 43.17 -12.06 10.89
C MET A 1 42.31 -11.37 9.84
N LYS A 2 42.30 -11.82 8.58
CA LYS A 2 41.42 -11.23 7.54
C LYS A 2 39.96 -11.71 7.76
N PRO A 3 38.95 -10.83 7.67
CA PRO A 3 37.55 -11.26 7.70
C PRO A 3 37.26 -12.07 6.43
N THR A 4 36.64 -13.23 6.59
CA THR A 4 36.08 -14.03 5.50
C THR A 4 34.57 -14.02 5.62
N LYS A 5 33.86 -14.27 4.51
CA LYS A 5 32.39 -14.37 4.50
C LYS A 5 31.87 -15.28 5.61
N ASP A 6 32.44 -16.48 5.75
CA ASP A 6 32.01 -17.46 6.76
C ASP A 6 32.18 -16.96 8.20
N LYS A 7 33.26 -16.22 8.48
CA LYS A 7 33.52 -15.67 9.82
C LYS A 7 32.57 -14.51 10.15
N ILE A 8 32.24 -13.68 9.15
CA ILE A 8 31.24 -12.61 9.32
C ILE A 8 29.86 -13.24 9.52
N SER A 9 29.48 -14.22 8.70
CA SER A 9 28.22 -14.96 8.88
C SER A 9 28.13 -15.64 10.25
N SER A 10 29.22 -16.21 10.78
CA SER A 10 29.21 -16.78 12.13
C SER A 10 29.06 -15.74 13.23
N LEU A 11 29.62 -14.54 13.04
CA LEU A 11 29.46 -13.43 13.99
C LEU A 11 28.01 -12.91 14.01
N LEU A 12 27.38 -12.81 12.83
CA LEU A 12 26.01 -12.35 12.70
C LEU A 12 25.00 -13.27 13.42
N LYS A 13 25.33 -14.55 13.66
CA LYS A 13 24.52 -15.46 14.49
C LYS A 13 24.36 -15.01 15.96
N THR A 14 25.18 -14.08 16.42
CA THR A 14 25.09 -13.54 17.79
C THR A 14 24.21 -12.29 17.89
N VAL A 15 23.71 -11.78 16.76
CA VAL A 15 22.92 -10.55 16.70
C VAL A 15 21.44 -10.90 16.70
N HIS A 16 20.73 -10.45 17.72
CA HIS A 16 19.28 -10.61 17.86
C HIS A 16 18.55 -9.29 17.60
N LEU A 17 17.47 -9.36 16.81
CA LEU A 17 16.60 -8.20 16.58
C LEU A 17 15.67 -7.99 17.77
N LYS A 18 15.33 -6.73 18.04
CA LYS A 18 14.52 -6.35 19.19
C LYS A 18 13.12 -6.95 19.08
N GLY A 19 12.80 -7.90 19.96
CA GLY A 19 11.51 -8.60 20.00
C GLY A 19 11.52 -9.96 19.28
N GLU A 20 12.62 -10.35 18.64
CA GLU A 20 12.77 -11.66 18.01
C GLU A 20 13.58 -12.61 18.89
N LYS A 21 13.15 -13.88 18.96
CA LYS A 21 13.87 -14.94 19.70
C LYS A 21 15.04 -15.52 18.91
N LEU A 22 14.99 -15.44 17.58
CA LEU A 22 15.99 -15.96 16.66
C LEU A 22 17.02 -14.86 16.32
N ASP A 23 18.22 -15.27 15.94
CA ASP A 23 19.24 -14.36 15.42
C ASP A 23 18.98 -13.99 13.94
N ILE A 24 19.65 -12.94 13.46
CA ILE A 24 19.47 -12.42 12.10
C ILE A 24 19.82 -13.41 10.98
N ILE A 25 20.65 -14.43 11.24
CA ILE A 25 20.96 -15.48 10.25
C ILE A 25 19.88 -16.55 10.30
N SER A 26 19.51 -17.03 11.49
CA SER A 26 18.50 -18.06 11.66
C SER A 26 17.09 -17.61 11.27
N ASN A 27 16.81 -16.29 11.34
CA ASN A 27 15.57 -15.71 10.84
C ASN A 27 15.63 -15.37 9.33
N ASN A 28 16.63 -15.88 8.59
CA ASN A 28 16.85 -15.61 7.17
C ASN A 28 16.86 -14.11 6.80
N SER A 29 17.15 -13.22 7.74
CA SER A 29 17.13 -11.77 7.52
C SER A 29 18.38 -11.29 6.77
N VAL A 30 19.42 -12.11 6.63
CA VAL A 30 20.62 -11.78 5.86
C VAL A 30 20.48 -12.33 4.44
N ILE A 31 20.29 -11.45 3.47
CA ILE A 31 20.19 -11.80 2.05
C ILE A 31 21.58 -12.10 1.49
N ASN A 32 22.55 -11.26 1.82
CA ASN A 32 23.88 -11.35 1.25
C ASN A 32 24.94 -10.74 2.18
N VAL A 33 26.15 -11.32 2.11
CA VAL A 33 27.34 -10.82 2.81
C VAL A 33 28.49 -10.85 1.82
N VAL A 34 29.09 -9.69 1.59
CA VAL A 34 30.23 -9.52 0.69
C VAL A 34 31.37 -8.85 1.45
N VAL A 35 32.58 -9.39 1.31
CA VAL A 35 33.79 -8.87 1.96
C VAL A 35 34.82 -8.58 0.88
N PHE A 36 35.16 -7.30 0.72
CA PHE A 36 36.14 -6.82 -0.26
C PHE A 36 37.25 -6.04 0.44
N ASP A 37 38.40 -6.70 0.65
CA ASP A 37 39.59 -6.13 1.31
C ASP A 37 39.28 -5.39 2.63
N LYS A 38 38.98 -4.09 2.57
CA LYS A 38 38.64 -3.23 3.72
C LYS A 38 37.14 -2.92 3.87
N GLU A 39 36.30 -3.40 2.99
CA GLU A 39 34.87 -3.13 2.96
C GLU A 39 34.04 -4.39 3.24
N ILE A 40 33.01 -4.26 4.06
CA ILE A 40 32.05 -5.31 4.38
C ILE A 40 30.66 -4.79 4.03
N ILE A 41 30.00 -5.43 3.06
CA ILE A 41 28.65 -5.10 2.62
C ILE A 41 27.71 -6.19 3.10
N ILE A 42 26.65 -5.79 3.81
CA ILE A 42 25.63 -6.69 4.34
C ILE A 42 24.27 -6.22 3.84
N ASP A 43 23.59 -7.07 3.10
CA ASP A 43 22.23 -6.82 2.64
C ASP A 43 21.26 -7.54 3.59
N LEU A 44 20.41 -6.76 4.27
CA LEU A 44 19.47 -7.26 5.26
C LEU A 44 18.03 -7.06 4.78
N GLU A 45 17.21 -8.07 4.98
CA GLU A 45 15.76 -7.97 4.90
C GLU A 45 15.18 -7.66 6.28
N ILE A 46 14.36 -6.61 6.38
CA ILE A 46 13.72 -6.18 7.63
C ILE A 46 12.21 -6.03 7.46
N THR A 47 11.47 -6.38 8.50
CA THR A 47 10.01 -6.22 8.57
C THR A 47 9.61 -4.82 9.05
N ASN A 48 10.37 -4.22 9.96
CA ASN A 48 10.12 -2.88 10.50
C ASN A 48 11.03 -1.83 9.83
N PRO A 49 10.53 -1.00 8.89
CA PRO A 49 11.36 -0.10 8.09
C PRO A 49 11.73 1.23 8.77
N THR A 50 11.36 1.44 10.03
CA THR A 50 11.59 2.72 10.74
C THR A 50 13.07 3.06 10.86
N LEU A 51 13.38 4.37 10.84
CA LEU A 51 14.76 4.86 10.95
C LEU A 51 15.42 4.45 12.28
N GLN A 52 14.64 4.43 13.37
CA GLN A 52 15.12 3.99 14.68
C GLN A 52 15.57 2.52 14.66
N SER A 53 14.76 1.63 14.10
CA SER A 53 15.10 0.21 13.96
C SER A 53 16.33 0.01 13.07
N LYS A 54 16.40 0.70 11.93
CA LYS A 54 17.58 0.65 11.04
C LYS A 54 18.86 1.11 11.75
N ASN A 55 18.82 2.23 12.49
CA ASN A 55 19.98 2.75 13.20
C ASN A 55 20.43 1.82 14.34
N TYR A 56 19.47 1.24 15.07
CA TYR A 56 19.75 0.25 16.10
C TYR A 56 20.47 -0.98 15.52
N ILE A 57 19.93 -1.57 14.45
CA ILE A 57 20.56 -2.73 13.79
C ILE A 57 21.96 -2.40 13.27
N LYS A 58 22.12 -1.23 12.64
CA LYS A 58 23.44 -0.74 12.20
C LYS A 58 24.44 -0.69 13.34
N SER A 59 24.06 -0.14 14.50
CA SER A 59 24.95 -0.04 15.66
C SER A 59 25.32 -1.42 16.23
N LEU A 60 24.36 -2.34 16.34
CA LEU A 60 24.60 -3.69 16.83
C LEU A 60 25.62 -4.44 15.98
N ILE A 61 25.39 -4.49 14.67
CA ILE A 61 26.27 -5.20 13.73
C ILE A 61 27.66 -4.57 13.72
N LYS A 62 27.73 -3.23 13.71
CA LYS A 62 29.00 -2.51 13.75
C LYS A 62 29.80 -2.83 15.01
N ASN A 63 29.15 -2.87 16.18
CA ASN A 63 29.81 -3.19 17.45
C ASN A 63 30.36 -4.62 17.48
N VAL A 64 29.59 -5.61 16.98
CA VAL A 64 30.03 -7.02 16.93
C VAL A 64 31.21 -7.23 15.98
N ILE A 65 31.22 -6.53 14.83
CA ILE A 65 32.34 -6.65 13.89
C ILE A 65 33.59 -5.96 14.43
N ILE A 66 33.45 -4.77 15.03
CA ILE A 66 34.58 -4.01 15.60
C ILE A 66 35.20 -4.73 16.81
N SER A 67 34.39 -5.37 17.67
CA SER A 67 34.91 -6.09 18.84
C SER A 67 35.82 -7.25 18.44
N GLN A 68 35.50 -7.96 17.36
CA GLN A 68 36.30 -9.08 16.86
C GLN A 68 37.47 -8.63 15.98
N TYR A 69 37.28 -7.57 15.20
CA TYR A 69 38.27 -7.08 14.25
C TYR A 69 38.64 -5.63 14.59
N LYS A 70 39.72 -5.46 15.37
CA LYS A 70 40.30 -4.16 15.79
C LYS A 70 40.80 -3.24 14.65
N LYS A 71 40.57 -3.59 13.37
CA LYS A 71 40.96 -2.79 12.20
C LYS A 71 39.75 -1.98 11.71
N ASN A 72 40.00 -0.77 11.19
CA ASN A 72 38.98 0.04 10.51
C ASN A 72 38.56 -0.64 9.20
N PHE A 73 37.45 -1.38 9.25
CA PHE A 73 36.70 -1.80 8.07
C PHE A 73 35.56 -0.81 7.81
N GLU A 74 35.31 -0.48 6.55
CA GLU A 74 34.12 0.24 6.14
C GLU A 74 32.94 -0.75 6.08
N ILE A 75 31.93 -0.55 6.92
CA ILE A 75 30.77 -1.44 7.02
C ILE A 75 29.56 -0.75 6.41
N LYS A 76 29.08 -1.26 5.27
CA LYS A 76 27.86 -0.80 4.60
C LYS A 76 26.74 -1.80 4.83
N ILE A 77 25.62 -1.31 5.32
CA ILE A 77 24.43 -2.12 5.59
C ILE A 77 23.27 -1.58 4.78
N ASN A 78 22.83 -2.38 3.81
CA ASN A 78 21.67 -2.08 2.97
C ASN A 78 20.44 -2.79 3.53
N PHE A 79 19.30 -2.11 3.47
CA PHE A 79 18.04 -2.65 3.99
C PHE A 79 17.03 -2.81 2.86
N LYS A 80 16.60 -4.04 2.64
CA LYS A 80 15.41 -4.37 1.86
C LYS A 80 14.24 -4.58 2.82
N VAL A 81 13.07 -4.05 2.48
CA VAL A 81 11.89 -4.22 3.32
C VAL A 81 11.19 -5.51 2.91
N ALA A 82 11.11 -6.48 3.83
CA ALA A 82 10.29 -7.66 3.65
C ALA A 82 8.83 -7.21 3.55
N ARG A 83 8.15 -7.59 2.47
CA ARG A 83 6.71 -7.40 2.35
C ARG A 83 6.04 -8.43 3.25
N ILE A 84 5.53 -8.01 4.40
CA ILE A 84 4.63 -8.85 5.18
C ILE A 84 3.34 -8.97 4.36
N LEU A 85 3.12 -10.12 3.75
CA LEU A 85 1.80 -10.50 3.25
C LEU A 85 0.98 -10.80 4.51
N ASN A 86 0.37 -9.77 5.09
CA ASN A 86 -0.64 -10.00 6.11
C ASN A 86 -1.76 -10.77 5.42
N GLU A 87 -2.12 -11.94 5.96
CA GLU A 87 -3.39 -12.60 5.63
C GLU A 87 -4.50 -11.63 6.02
N THR A 88 -4.93 -10.85 5.06
CA THR A 88 -6.09 -10.00 5.21
C THR A 88 -7.33 -10.89 5.18
N ILE A 89 -8.42 -10.46 5.83
CA ILE A 89 -9.75 -11.08 5.69
C ILE A 89 -10.22 -11.09 4.21
N PHE A 90 -9.55 -10.32 3.33
CA PHE A 90 -9.74 -10.37 1.90
C PHE A 90 -9.29 -11.73 1.35
N ASN A 91 -10.25 -12.43 0.76
CA ASN A 91 -10.03 -13.64 -0.01
C ASN A 91 -9.07 -13.31 -1.16
N GLU A 92 -7.86 -13.89 -1.15
CA GLU A 92 -6.84 -13.66 -2.19
C GLU A 92 -7.35 -14.00 -3.60
N ASN A 93 -8.43 -14.78 -3.71
CA ASN A 93 -9.09 -15.16 -4.95
C ASN A 93 -10.08 -14.11 -5.49
N GLU A 94 -10.40 -13.05 -4.74
CA GLU A 94 -11.29 -11.96 -5.19
C GLU A 94 -10.48 -10.73 -5.61
N VAL A 95 -9.57 -10.90 -6.56
CA VAL A 95 -8.91 -9.78 -7.23
C VAL A 95 -9.89 -9.16 -8.23
N LEU A 96 -9.99 -7.83 -8.26
CA LEU A 96 -10.71 -7.14 -9.33
C LEU A 96 -9.94 -7.32 -10.64
N GLU A 97 -10.39 -8.29 -11.44
CA GLU A 97 -9.83 -8.54 -12.77
C GLU A 97 -9.80 -7.24 -13.59
N ASN A 98 -8.65 -6.96 -14.21
CA ASN A 98 -8.37 -5.75 -14.99
C ASN A 98 -8.16 -4.45 -14.19
N VAL A 99 -8.00 -4.51 -12.87
CA VAL A 99 -7.61 -3.36 -12.04
C VAL A 99 -6.18 -3.54 -11.54
N ASN A 100 -5.25 -2.76 -12.11
CA ASN A 100 -3.83 -2.85 -11.75
C ASN A 100 -3.52 -2.23 -10.38
N ASN A 101 -4.21 -1.15 -10.02
CA ASN A 101 -3.93 -0.39 -8.80
C ASN A 101 -5.23 0.12 -8.18
N ILE A 102 -5.32 0.08 -6.85
CA ILE A 102 -6.43 0.62 -6.06
C ILE A 102 -5.88 1.68 -5.12
N ILE A 103 -6.41 2.90 -5.22
CA ILE A 103 -6.04 4.01 -4.34
C ILE A 103 -7.24 4.35 -3.45
N ALA A 104 -7.12 4.10 -2.15
CA ALA A 104 -8.15 4.45 -1.19
C ALA A 104 -7.97 5.90 -0.73
N VAL A 105 -8.98 6.75 -0.96
CA VAL A 105 -9.03 8.14 -0.49
C VAL A 105 -10.09 8.26 0.60
N SER A 106 -9.67 8.52 1.84
CA SER A 106 -10.55 8.62 3.01
C SER A 106 -10.29 9.90 3.82
N SER A 107 -11.24 10.26 4.67
CA SER A 107 -11.10 11.37 5.63
C SER A 107 -11.79 11.03 6.94
N GLY A 108 -11.23 11.47 8.06
CA GLY A 108 -11.86 11.37 9.38
C GLY A 108 -12.88 12.48 9.67
N LYS A 109 -13.01 13.49 8.80
CA LYS A 109 -13.94 14.63 8.96
C LYS A 109 -14.57 15.05 7.63
N GLY A 110 -15.80 15.54 7.69
CA GLY A 110 -16.46 16.19 6.55
C GLY A 110 -15.80 17.54 6.20
N GLY A 111 -15.87 17.96 4.94
CA GLY A 111 -15.42 19.30 4.51
C GLY A 111 -13.93 19.48 4.27
N VAL A 112 -13.09 18.44 4.43
CA VAL A 112 -11.63 18.55 4.21
C VAL A 112 -11.21 18.55 2.73
N GLY A 113 -12.17 18.48 1.80
CA GLY A 113 -11.89 18.42 0.36
C GLY A 113 -11.54 17.03 -0.19
N LYS A 114 -11.94 15.94 0.49
CA LYS A 114 -11.72 14.54 0.03
C LYS A 114 -12.11 14.35 -1.44
N SER A 115 -13.32 14.74 -1.82
CA SER A 115 -13.82 14.58 -3.20
C SER A 115 -13.05 15.45 -4.20
N THR A 116 -12.63 16.65 -3.78
CA THR A 116 -11.78 17.54 -4.59
C THR A 116 -10.42 16.90 -4.89
N VAL A 117 -9.80 16.28 -3.88
CA VAL A 117 -8.54 15.55 -4.05
C VAL A 117 -8.75 14.34 -4.97
N THR A 118 -9.80 13.55 -4.76
CA THR A 118 -10.13 12.40 -5.60
C THR A 118 -10.32 12.80 -7.07
N ALA A 119 -11.09 13.86 -7.35
CA ALA A 119 -11.36 14.31 -8.70
C ALA A 119 -10.08 14.75 -9.42
N ASN A 120 -9.27 15.60 -8.78
CA ASN A 120 -8.01 16.08 -9.37
C ASN A 120 -6.99 14.95 -9.56
N LEU A 121 -6.91 14.00 -8.62
CA LEU A 121 -6.06 12.83 -8.75
C LEU A 121 -6.46 11.99 -9.96
N ALA A 122 -7.76 11.71 -10.12
CA ALA A 122 -8.26 10.91 -11.23
C ALA A 122 -8.01 11.58 -12.59
N ILE A 123 -8.29 12.87 -12.72
CA ILE A 123 -8.02 13.63 -13.94
C ILE A 123 -6.52 13.66 -14.26
N THR A 124 -5.66 13.84 -13.26
CA THR A 124 -4.21 13.85 -13.45
C THR A 124 -3.71 12.51 -13.95
N LEU A 125 -4.16 11.40 -13.34
CA LEU A 125 -3.82 10.05 -13.79
C LEU A 125 -4.33 9.78 -15.22
N ASN A 126 -5.54 10.21 -15.55
CA ASN A 126 -6.05 10.08 -16.92
C ASN A 126 -5.20 10.87 -17.92
N LYS A 127 -4.81 12.11 -17.58
CA LYS A 127 -3.91 12.94 -18.42
C LYS A 127 -2.51 12.35 -18.56
N MET A 128 -2.05 11.53 -17.62
CA MET A 128 -0.80 10.77 -17.73
C MET A 128 -0.93 9.51 -18.61
N GLY A 129 -2.12 9.23 -19.16
CA GLY A 129 -2.37 8.10 -20.06
C GLY A 129 -2.85 6.82 -19.37
N PHE A 130 -3.24 6.89 -18.10
CA PHE A 130 -3.79 5.73 -17.39
C PHE A 130 -5.30 5.60 -17.62
N SER A 131 -5.80 4.37 -17.68
CA SER A 131 -7.23 4.09 -17.56
C SER A 131 -7.67 4.28 -16.11
N VAL A 132 -8.60 5.21 -15.87
CA VAL A 132 -9.01 5.59 -14.51
C VAL A 132 -10.51 5.39 -14.30
N GLY A 133 -10.84 4.80 -13.14
CA GLY A 133 -12.20 4.73 -12.62
C GLY A 133 -12.29 5.31 -11.22
N ILE A 134 -13.44 5.90 -10.88
CA ILE A 134 -13.80 6.34 -9.52
C ILE A 134 -14.98 5.50 -9.04
N LEU A 135 -14.79 4.90 -7.86
CA LEU A 135 -15.85 4.32 -7.06
C LEU A 135 -16.10 5.24 -5.85
N ASP A 136 -17.22 5.95 -5.86
CA ASP A 136 -17.58 6.92 -4.83
C ASP A 136 -18.69 6.37 -3.92
N ALA A 137 -18.28 6.06 -2.69
CA ALA A 137 -19.15 5.59 -1.62
C ALA A 137 -19.55 6.72 -0.64
N ASP A 138 -19.27 7.98 -0.96
CA ASP A 138 -19.64 9.10 -0.09
C ASP A 138 -21.15 9.37 -0.16
N ILE A 139 -21.82 9.13 0.96
CA ILE A 139 -23.28 9.27 1.08
C ILE A 139 -23.67 10.74 1.22
N TYR A 140 -22.74 11.60 1.65
CA TYR A 140 -23.01 13.00 1.94
C TYR A 140 -22.87 13.87 0.69
N GLY A 141 -23.90 13.80 -0.17
CA GLY A 141 -24.10 14.67 -1.33
C GLY A 141 -23.36 14.23 -2.61
N PRO A 142 -23.86 14.61 -3.80
CA PRO A 142 -23.32 14.15 -5.09
C PRO A 142 -22.04 14.89 -5.49
N SER A 143 -21.05 14.95 -4.61
CA SER A 143 -19.83 15.74 -4.80
C SER A 143 -19.05 15.30 -6.03
N ILE A 144 -18.84 14.00 -6.22
CA ILE A 144 -18.14 13.48 -7.41
C ILE A 144 -19.00 13.65 -8.68
N PRO A 145 -20.28 13.23 -8.73
CA PRO A 145 -21.12 13.50 -9.89
C PRO A 145 -21.17 14.96 -10.31
N LEU A 146 -21.21 15.89 -9.34
CA LEU A 146 -21.19 17.33 -9.60
C LEU A 146 -19.83 17.79 -10.16
N MET A 147 -18.72 17.39 -9.54
CA MET A 147 -17.37 17.77 -9.98
C MET A 147 -17.03 17.26 -11.40
N PHE A 148 -17.66 16.16 -11.82
CA PHE A 148 -17.50 15.59 -13.15
C PHE A 148 -18.63 15.98 -14.11
N ASP A 149 -19.46 16.97 -13.78
CA ASP A 149 -20.53 17.48 -14.64
C ASP A 149 -21.52 16.40 -15.14
N VAL A 150 -21.84 15.45 -14.26
CA VAL A 150 -22.73 14.31 -14.51
C VAL A 150 -23.77 14.14 -13.39
N ALA A 151 -24.06 15.20 -12.65
CA ALA A 151 -24.99 15.15 -11.50
C ALA A 151 -26.43 14.80 -11.90
N GLN A 152 -26.82 15.04 -13.16
CA GLN A 152 -28.15 14.71 -13.68
C GLN A 152 -28.21 13.32 -14.33
N ASP A 153 -27.06 12.67 -14.51
CA ASP A 153 -26.99 11.38 -15.16
C ASP A 153 -27.37 10.26 -14.19
N LYS A 154 -27.87 9.17 -14.76
CA LYS A 154 -28.19 7.96 -14.00
C LYS A 154 -27.55 6.74 -14.65
N PRO A 155 -26.80 5.92 -13.89
CA PRO A 155 -26.20 4.73 -14.45
C PRO A 155 -27.28 3.74 -14.87
N LEU A 156 -27.16 3.22 -16.09
CA LEU A 156 -28.06 2.20 -16.59
C LEU A 156 -27.69 0.83 -16.01
N ALA A 157 -28.69 -0.01 -15.74
CA ALA A 157 -28.46 -1.40 -15.38
C ALA A 157 -28.04 -2.20 -16.63
N VAL A 158 -26.94 -2.95 -16.53
CA VAL A 158 -26.43 -3.84 -17.58
C VAL A 158 -26.25 -5.25 -17.04
N LYS A 159 -26.44 -6.27 -17.88
CA LYS A 159 -26.16 -7.66 -17.50
C LYS A 159 -24.73 -8.02 -17.88
N ILE A 160 -23.92 -8.40 -16.88
CA ILE A 160 -22.56 -8.91 -17.07
C ILE A 160 -22.51 -10.28 -16.38
N ASN A 161 -22.18 -11.34 -17.12
CA ASN A 161 -22.10 -12.72 -16.62
C ASN A 161 -23.37 -13.16 -15.86
N GLY A 162 -24.55 -12.85 -16.41
CA GLY A 162 -25.85 -13.15 -15.80
C GLY A 162 -26.23 -12.31 -14.58
N LYS A 163 -25.34 -11.42 -14.09
CA LYS A 163 -25.58 -10.52 -12.95
C LYS A 163 -25.91 -9.12 -13.43
N SER A 164 -26.89 -8.48 -12.79
CA SER A 164 -27.21 -7.07 -13.01
C SER A 164 -26.15 -6.20 -12.33
N LYS A 165 -25.45 -5.37 -13.11
CA LYS A 165 -24.43 -4.40 -12.66
C LYS A 165 -24.79 -3.00 -13.14
N MET A 166 -24.20 -1.98 -12.52
CA MET A 166 -24.33 -0.61 -12.98
C MET A 166 -23.31 -0.31 -14.08
N LYS A 167 -23.75 0.26 -15.20
CA LYS A 167 -22.85 0.80 -16.21
C LYS A 167 -22.25 2.11 -15.67
N PRO A 168 -20.92 2.24 -15.56
CA PRO A 168 -20.29 3.49 -15.16
C PRO A 168 -20.68 4.63 -16.11
N ILE A 169 -20.90 5.82 -15.55
CA ILE A 169 -21.01 7.06 -16.31
C ILE A 169 -19.59 7.55 -16.60
N GLU A 170 -19.35 8.13 -17.76
CA GLU A 170 -18.02 8.56 -18.17
C GLU A 170 -18.04 10.03 -18.56
N ASN A 171 -17.17 10.82 -17.93
CA ASN A 171 -16.88 12.19 -18.34
C ASN A 171 -15.41 12.53 -18.08
N PHE A 172 -14.86 13.47 -18.86
CA PHE A 172 -13.45 13.85 -18.81
C PHE A 172 -12.45 12.66 -18.91
N GLY A 173 -12.87 11.58 -19.59
CA GLY A 173 -12.12 10.33 -19.75
C GLY A 173 -12.01 9.48 -18.48
N VAL A 174 -12.83 9.75 -17.46
CA VAL A 174 -12.87 8.99 -16.21
C VAL A 174 -14.22 8.30 -16.08
N LYS A 175 -14.20 7.00 -15.76
CA LYS A 175 -15.42 6.21 -15.50
C LYS A 175 -15.81 6.33 -14.03
N ILE A 176 -17.09 6.54 -13.75
CA ILE A 176 -17.60 6.92 -12.44
C ILE A 176 -18.78 6.03 -12.08
N LEU A 177 -18.69 5.44 -10.88
CA LEU A 177 -19.82 4.90 -10.16
C LEU A 177 -19.88 5.62 -8.82
N SER A 178 -21.00 6.27 -8.52
CA SER A 178 -21.21 7.01 -7.28
C SER A 178 -22.58 6.70 -6.70
N ILE A 179 -22.64 6.58 -5.37
CA ILE A 179 -23.91 6.53 -4.66
C ILE A 179 -24.71 7.83 -4.82
N GLY A 180 -24.01 8.93 -5.12
CA GLY A 180 -24.57 10.25 -5.41
C GLY A 180 -25.48 10.30 -6.63
N PHE A 181 -25.43 9.32 -7.54
CA PHE A 181 -26.39 9.23 -8.65
C PHE A 181 -27.81 8.84 -8.20
N PHE A 182 -27.94 8.31 -6.98
CA PHE A 182 -29.21 7.83 -6.42
C PHE A 182 -29.78 8.75 -5.34
N THR A 183 -29.07 9.84 -4.99
CA THR A 183 -29.51 10.84 -4.03
C THR A 183 -29.79 12.15 -4.77
N LYS A 184 -30.94 12.77 -4.50
CA LYS A 184 -31.17 14.15 -4.95
C LYS A 184 -30.55 15.10 -3.92
N VAL A 185 -30.01 16.22 -4.39
CA VAL A 185 -29.33 17.24 -3.56
C VAL A 185 -30.23 17.74 -2.41
N ASP A 186 -31.54 17.78 -2.64
CA ASP A 186 -32.58 18.29 -1.75
C ASP A 186 -33.32 17.19 -0.97
N GLN A 187 -33.03 15.90 -1.22
CA GLN A 187 -33.75 14.79 -0.60
C GLN A 187 -32.89 14.10 0.46
N ALA A 188 -33.32 14.17 1.71
CA ALA A 188 -32.76 13.36 2.77
C ALA A 188 -33.08 11.87 2.52
N VAL A 189 -32.07 11.10 2.12
CA VAL A 189 -32.20 9.65 1.93
C VAL A 189 -31.69 8.94 3.18
N ILE A 190 -32.55 8.16 3.85
CA ILE A 190 -32.17 7.32 4.99
C ILE A 190 -31.52 6.04 4.46
N TRP A 191 -30.21 6.00 4.40
CA TRP A 191 -29.45 4.82 4.03
C TRP A 191 -29.35 3.84 5.20
N ARG A 192 -30.27 2.86 5.26
CA ARG A 192 -30.13 1.74 6.21
C ARG A 192 -28.99 0.82 5.77
N GLY A 193 -28.30 0.20 6.73
CA GLY A 193 -27.13 -0.68 6.49
C GLY A 193 -27.32 -1.69 5.34
N PRO A 194 -28.41 -2.49 5.30
CA PRO A 194 -28.63 -3.44 4.22
C PRO A 194 -28.76 -2.80 2.83
N MET A 195 -29.32 -1.59 2.73
CA MET A 195 -29.49 -0.88 1.47
C MET A 195 -28.14 -0.33 0.97
N ALA A 196 -27.35 0.27 1.86
CA ALA A 196 -26.01 0.76 1.53
C ALA A 196 -25.08 -0.38 1.08
N SER A 197 -25.06 -1.50 1.82
CA SER A 197 -24.25 -2.67 1.45
C SER A 197 -24.68 -3.29 0.12
N LYS A 198 -26.00 -3.34 -0.17
CA LYS A 198 -26.49 -3.85 -1.45
C LYS A 198 -26.11 -2.94 -2.61
N ALA A 199 -26.19 -1.62 -2.43
CA ALA A 199 -25.77 -0.66 -3.45
C ALA A 199 -24.28 -0.78 -3.75
N LEU A 200 -23.43 -0.80 -2.70
CA LEU A 200 -21.98 -1.00 -2.84
C LEU A 200 -21.63 -2.31 -3.56
N LYS A 201 -22.38 -3.40 -3.30
CA LYS A 201 -22.16 -4.68 -3.97
C LYS A 201 -22.55 -4.69 -5.45
N GLN A 202 -23.37 -3.73 -5.90
CA GLN A 202 -23.81 -3.62 -7.29
C GLN A 202 -22.91 -2.70 -8.15
N MET A 203 -22.06 -1.90 -7.50
CA MET A 203 -21.04 -1.07 -8.15
C MET A 203 -19.84 -1.94 -8.53
#